data_AF-A0A6P2AQ70-F1
#
_entry.id   AF-A0A6P2AQ70-F1
#
_cell.length_a   1.000
_cell.length_b   1.000
_cell.length_c   1.000
_cell.angle_alpha   90.00
_cell.angle_beta   90.00
_cell.angle_gamma   90.00
#
_symmetry.space_group_name_H-M   'P 1'
#
loop_
_entity.id
_entity.type
_entity.pdbx_description
1 polymer ?
#
loop_
_entity_poly.entity_id
_entity_poly.type
_entity_poly.pdbx_seq_one_letter_code
_entity_poly.pdbx_strand_id
1 'polypeptide(L)'
;MHILRLSTSQLSFHRLIHLSRGRGILMVLVGLFGSCLLDRAAPADQAAESHRPVAPRGGVMMVPLPPRDGNAPWPAEMTITLNDDRQLTGPIGWITPQTRPAPFRWTRDPRHLSIRAIRPDDRATSGRPGQAVLLVELPPDGDGPVHLGGRTLTPIWVDLPGLPEGGADDGRPPRLERLWRDDRPDPESPFEYWRWVLLAERLDRRPPPPPGPMSSDERADEMVVSLLARHYADLWRAAIHRVERQRGDLGSLLRDRLTWTGYANSRRIALWVADPAETSRLLNLLLRWERPIERIIDEVQDWSDAQDEVIIRIEYETATEVGLAIVNPAFRRAVAFLQWDRPDEIPLAVELPPGSLTRTRIDRPAVELRPPSIAGQRVRPAAQPDELDVTIGDWTHTYTIGPRAIAVHPPGFVFPTLREPFSLYA
;
A
#
# COMPACT_ATOMS: atom_id res chain seq x y z
N MET A 1 44.53 -35.43 -10.61
CA MET A 1 44.60 -36.06 -11.94
C MET A 1 43.42 -35.53 -12.75
N HIS A 2 43.69 -34.73 -13.77
CA HIS A 2 42.71 -34.06 -14.63
C HIS A 2 41.83 -35.06 -15.41
N ILE A 3 40.60 -34.68 -15.79
CA ILE A 3 40.19 -34.31 -17.17
C ILE A 3 38.64 -34.20 -17.28
N LEU A 4 38.23 -33.18 -18.02
CA LEU A 4 36.90 -32.80 -18.54
C LEU A 4 36.13 -33.88 -19.32
N ARG A 5 34.79 -33.73 -19.44
CA ARG A 5 34.11 -33.44 -20.74
C ARG A 5 32.59 -33.28 -20.63
N LEU A 6 32.10 -32.25 -21.33
CA LEU A 6 30.72 -31.98 -21.71
C LEU A 6 30.24 -32.95 -22.81
N SER A 7 28.92 -33.21 -22.87
CA SER A 7 28.24 -33.56 -24.12
C SER A 7 26.79 -33.06 -24.13
N THR A 8 26.47 -32.39 -25.22
CA THR A 8 25.19 -31.84 -25.67
C THR A 8 24.32 -32.88 -26.39
N SER A 9 22.99 -32.69 -26.37
CA SER A 9 22.03 -33.05 -27.44
C SER A 9 20.65 -32.48 -27.04
N GLN A 10 20.16 -31.40 -27.68
CA GLN A 10 19.50 -31.25 -28.99
C GLN A 10 18.03 -31.75 -29.07
N LEU A 11 17.15 -30.77 -29.36
CA LEU A 11 16.02 -30.78 -30.32
C LEU A 11 14.79 -31.66 -29.94
N SER A 12 13.52 -31.25 -30.05
CA SER A 12 12.84 -30.37 -31.03
C SER A 12 11.48 -29.88 -30.52
N PHE A 13 11.05 -28.73 -31.03
CA PHE A 13 9.68 -28.19 -30.97
C PHE A 13 8.86 -28.65 -32.19
N HIS A 14 7.63 -29.10 -32.00
CA HIS A 14 6.56 -28.98 -33.01
C HIS A 14 5.15 -29.01 -32.39
N ARG A 15 4.37 -27.93 -32.66
CA ARG A 15 2.92 -27.80 -33.02
C ARG A 15 1.92 -28.85 -32.44
N LEU A 16 0.70 -28.56 -31.96
CA LEU A 16 -0.35 -27.62 -32.39
C LEU A 16 -1.54 -27.68 -31.37
N ILE A 17 -2.11 -26.52 -30.99
CA ILE A 17 -3.55 -26.14 -30.86
C ILE A 17 -4.57 -26.88 -29.91
N HIS A 18 -5.22 -26.02 -29.09
CA HIS A 18 -6.58 -25.97 -28.48
C HIS A 18 -7.07 -26.87 -27.31
N LEU A 19 -7.64 -26.13 -26.32
CA LEU A 19 -8.81 -26.38 -25.46
C LEU A 19 -8.65 -27.03 -24.07
N SER A 20 -8.80 -26.15 -23.09
CA SER A 20 -9.63 -26.28 -21.88
C SER A 20 -9.08 -26.97 -20.61
N ARG A 21 -9.22 -26.20 -19.52
CA ARG A 21 -9.55 -26.58 -18.14
C ARG A 21 -8.61 -27.52 -17.38
N GLY A 22 -8.00 -26.95 -16.33
CA GLY A 22 -8.16 -27.47 -14.97
C GLY A 22 -7.01 -28.29 -14.38
N ARG A 23 -6.57 -27.83 -13.21
CA ARG A 23 -5.79 -28.53 -12.16
C ARG A 23 -4.29 -28.76 -12.40
N GLY A 24 -3.52 -27.87 -11.79
CA GLY A 24 -2.68 -28.21 -10.62
C GLY A 24 -1.66 -29.33 -10.79
N ILE A 25 -0.42 -28.96 -11.08
CA ILE A 25 0.75 -29.76 -10.73
C ILE A 25 1.66 -28.93 -9.83
N LEU A 26 1.74 -29.43 -8.59
CA LEU A 26 2.75 -29.16 -7.59
C LEU A 26 4.16 -29.33 -8.19
N MET A 27 4.94 -28.24 -8.27
CA MET A 27 6.37 -28.32 -8.58
C MET A 27 7.16 -27.94 -7.33
N VAL A 28 7.71 -28.95 -6.67
CA VAL A 28 8.79 -28.82 -5.70
C VAL A 28 10.09 -28.68 -6.49
N LEU A 29 10.75 -27.54 -6.38
CA LEU A 29 12.15 -27.36 -6.75
C LEU A 29 12.86 -26.60 -5.64
N VAL A 30 13.83 -27.28 -5.05
CA VAL A 30 14.75 -26.84 -4.01
C VAL A 30 15.85 -25.98 -4.62
N GLY A 31 16.25 -24.92 -3.92
CA GLY A 31 17.64 -24.48 -3.90
C GLY A 31 17.94 -23.07 -4.45
N LEU A 32 18.63 -22.29 -3.60
CA LEU A 32 19.55 -21.20 -3.94
C LEU A 32 18.97 -19.97 -4.62
N PHE A 33 18.45 -19.02 -3.83
CA PHE A 33 18.72 -17.59 -4.03
C PHE A 33 18.69 -16.88 -2.67
N GLY A 34 19.87 -16.64 -2.12
CA GLY A 34 20.08 -15.52 -1.20
C GLY A 34 20.04 -14.22 -2.01
N SER A 35 19.62 -13.14 -1.35
CA SER A 35 19.47 -11.77 -1.88
C SER A 35 18.21 -11.54 -2.72
N CYS A 36 17.12 -11.12 -2.07
CA CYS A 36 16.04 -10.26 -2.62
C CYS A 36 14.98 -10.04 -1.53
N LEU A 37 15.30 -9.23 -0.50
CA LEU A 37 14.33 -8.79 0.54
C LEU A 37 14.18 -7.27 0.63
N LEU A 38 14.68 -6.54 -0.37
CA LEU A 38 14.42 -5.10 -0.57
C LEU A 38 13.58 -4.80 -1.81
N ASP A 39 13.23 -5.82 -2.59
CA ASP A 39 12.60 -5.64 -3.92
C ASP A 39 11.06 -5.54 -3.86
N ARG A 40 10.48 -5.31 -2.68
CA ARG A 40 9.01 -5.28 -2.51
C ARG A 40 8.47 -4.16 -1.62
N ALA A 41 9.32 -3.19 -1.22
CA ALA A 41 8.91 -2.09 -0.35
C ALA A 41 9.52 -0.73 -0.73
N ALA A 42 9.72 -0.45 -2.02
CA ALA A 42 10.07 0.89 -2.47
C ALA A 42 9.42 1.24 -3.80
N PRO A 43 8.11 1.54 -3.86
CA PRO A 43 7.49 1.92 -5.11
C PRO A 43 7.50 3.46 -5.16
N ALA A 44 8.74 3.93 -5.31
CA ALA A 44 9.22 5.24 -5.76
C ALA A 44 10.67 5.10 -6.25
N ASP A 45 11.34 3.97 -5.97
CA ASP A 45 12.74 3.70 -6.33
C ASP A 45 12.97 3.25 -7.77
N GLN A 46 11.92 3.03 -8.58
CA GLN A 46 12.13 2.98 -10.05
C GLN A 46 12.39 4.36 -10.65
N ALA A 47 12.31 5.45 -9.86
CA ALA A 47 12.86 6.74 -10.26
C ALA A 47 14.40 6.77 -10.27
N ALA A 48 15.09 5.78 -9.68
CA ALA A 48 16.55 5.69 -9.70
C ALA A 48 17.12 5.49 -11.13
N GLU A 49 16.32 4.97 -12.07
CA GLU A 49 16.68 4.93 -13.50
C GLU A 49 16.14 6.14 -14.29
N SER A 50 15.22 6.93 -13.73
CA SER A 50 14.66 8.08 -14.41
C SER A 50 15.56 9.31 -14.21
N HIS A 51 16.21 9.79 -15.27
CA HIS A 51 16.98 11.05 -15.27
C HIS A 51 16.08 12.32 -15.14
N ARG A 52 14.86 12.16 -14.65
CA ARG A 52 13.78 13.17 -14.71
C ARG A 52 12.97 13.20 -13.40
N PRO A 53 13.52 13.78 -12.32
CA PRO A 53 12.73 13.97 -11.11
C PRO A 53 11.54 14.90 -11.39
N VAL A 54 10.42 14.68 -10.70
CA VAL A 54 9.29 15.62 -10.75
C VAL A 54 9.61 16.81 -9.84
N ALA A 55 9.42 18.02 -10.37
CA ALA A 55 9.76 19.29 -9.73
C ALA A 55 8.50 20.15 -9.57
N PRO A 56 7.80 20.06 -8.43
CA PRO A 56 6.65 20.92 -8.15
C PRO A 56 7.09 22.36 -7.93
N ARG A 57 6.57 23.30 -8.72
CA ARG A 57 6.85 24.74 -8.58
C ARG A 57 6.36 25.23 -7.22
N GLY A 58 7.25 25.85 -6.45
CA GLY A 58 6.96 26.28 -5.07
C GLY A 58 6.91 25.14 -4.04
N GLY A 59 7.19 23.90 -4.45
CA GLY A 59 7.15 22.70 -3.61
C GLY A 59 8.54 22.15 -3.27
N VAL A 60 8.61 20.86 -3.00
CA VAL A 60 9.89 20.16 -2.71
C VAL A 60 10.23 19.14 -3.79
N MET A 61 11.44 19.20 -4.32
CA MET A 61 12.02 18.16 -5.18
C MET A 61 12.88 17.20 -4.38
N MET A 62 12.70 15.90 -4.60
CA MET A 62 13.56 14.85 -4.07
C MET A 62 14.43 14.28 -5.19
N VAL A 63 15.73 14.17 -4.96
CA VAL A 63 16.69 13.58 -5.89
C VAL A 63 17.41 12.41 -5.21
N PRO A 64 17.19 11.16 -5.65
CA PRO A 64 17.98 10.03 -5.20
C PRO A 64 19.46 10.23 -5.55
N LEU A 65 20.32 10.09 -4.54
CA LEU A 65 21.77 10.20 -4.71
C LEU A 65 22.37 8.81 -4.92
N PRO A 66 23.29 8.65 -5.88
CA PRO A 66 23.98 7.37 -6.07
C PRO A 66 24.82 7.05 -4.82
N PRO A 67 25.05 5.76 -4.51
CA PRO A 67 26.00 5.38 -3.48
C PRO A 67 27.35 6.09 -3.71
N ARG A 68 27.95 6.63 -2.66
CA ARG A 68 29.30 7.19 -2.77
C ARG A 68 30.32 6.08 -2.82
N ASP A 69 31.13 6.09 -3.87
CA ASP A 69 32.33 5.25 -3.95
C ASP A 69 33.38 5.76 -2.96
N GLY A 70 33.95 4.84 -2.16
CA GLY A 70 35.07 5.11 -1.24
C GLY A 70 34.72 5.64 0.15
N ASN A 71 35.76 6.01 0.91
CA ASN A 71 35.66 6.41 2.33
C ASN A 71 35.27 7.88 2.56
N ALA A 72 34.96 8.65 1.51
CA ALA A 72 34.64 10.07 1.66
C ALA A 72 33.32 10.26 2.42
N PRO A 73 33.26 11.09 3.49
CA PRO A 73 32.04 11.29 4.26
C PRO A 73 30.96 11.96 3.42
N TRP A 74 29.69 11.72 3.78
CA TRP A 74 28.57 12.46 3.20
C TRP A 74 28.59 13.92 3.66
N PRO A 75 28.38 14.90 2.78
CA PRO A 75 28.03 16.24 3.21
C PRO A 75 26.61 16.24 3.80
N ALA A 76 26.33 17.16 4.73
CA ALA A 76 25.00 17.30 5.32
C ALA A 76 23.99 17.90 4.34
N GLU A 77 24.47 18.74 3.41
CA GLU A 77 23.67 19.49 2.45
C GLU A 77 24.36 19.46 1.07
N MET A 78 23.58 19.66 0.01
CA MET A 78 24.10 19.88 -1.35
C MET A 78 23.40 21.04 -2.01
N THR A 79 24.13 21.75 -2.86
CA THR A 79 23.62 22.84 -3.67
C THR A 79 23.31 22.36 -5.08
N ILE A 80 22.14 22.74 -5.58
CA ILE A 80 21.78 22.67 -7.00
C ILE A 80 21.84 24.07 -7.61
N THR A 81 22.07 24.14 -8.92
CA THR A 81 21.99 25.37 -9.70
C THR A 81 20.86 25.23 -10.71
N LEU A 82 19.92 26.17 -10.71
CA LEU A 82 18.83 26.24 -11.69
C LEU A 82 19.34 26.77 -13.03
N ASN A 83 18.48 26.73 -14.05
CA ASN A 83 18.76 27.24 -15.39
C ASN A 83 19.04 28.76 -15.43
N ASP A 84 18.58 29.51 -14.44
CA ASP A 84 18.78 30.96 -14.29
C ASP A 84 19.92 31.31 -13.32
N ASP A 85 20.84 30.36 -13.09
CA ASP A 85 21.99 30.47 -12.19
C ASP A 85 21.66 30.64 -10.70
N ARG A 86 20.38 30.61 -10.30
CA ARG A 86 20.03 30.59 -8.87
C ARG A 86 20.53 29.32 -8.22
N GLN A 87 21.20 29.48 -7.08
CA GLN A 87 21.69 28.38 -6.27
C GLN A 87 20.71 28.08 -5.14
N LEU A 88 20.30 26.82 -5.02
CA LEU A 88 19.43 26.33 -3.96
C LEU A 88 20.16 25.25 -3.18
N THR A 89 20.19 25.38 -1.86
CA THR A 89 20.81 24.38 -0.98
C THR A 89 19.73 23.58 -0.27
N GLY A 90 19.91 22.27 -0.21
CA GLY A 90 18.99 21.36 0.47
C GLY A 90 19.71 20.31 1.31
N PRO A 91 19.08 19.83 2.39
CA PRO A 91 19.65 18.77 3.21
C PRO A 91 19.60 17.42 2.52
N ILE A 92 20.54 16.54 2.90
CA ILE A 92 20.53 15.14 2.51
C ILE A 92 19.87 14.32 3.61
N GLY A 93 18.82 13.59 3.23
CA GLY A 93 18.18 12.60 4.07
C GLY A 93 18.70 11.19 3.81
N TRP A 94 18.59 10.35 4.82
CA TRP A 94 18.91 8.93 4.79
C TRP A 94 17.66 8.11 5.11
N ILE A 95 17.10 7.46 4.08
CA ILE A 95 15.91 6.61 4.21
C ILE A 95 16.36 5.20 4.56
N THR A 96 15.73 4.60 5.58
CA THR A 96 16.03 3.23 6.02
C THR A 96 14.76 2.49 6.44
N PRO A 97 14.74 1.15 6.36
CA PRO A 97 13.73 0.36 7.06
C PRO A 97 13.78 0.59 8.57
N GLN A 98 12.62 0.68 9.20
CA GLN A 98 12.49 0.72 10.64
C GLN A 98 12.87 -0.63 11.23
N THR A 99 13.79 -0.63 12.18
CA THR A 99 14.34 -1.85 12.79
C THR A 99 13.58 -2.30 14.03
N ARG A 100 12.69 -1.47 14.58
CA ARG A 100 11.90 -1.79 15.78
C ARG A 100 10.44 -2.02 15.42
N PRO A 101 9.83 -3.13 15.87
CA PRO A 101 8.39 -3.33 15.72
C PRO A 101 7.67 -2.32 16.62
N ALA A 102 7.03 -1.34 15.99
CA ALA A 102 6.14 -0.42 16.67
C ALA A 102 4.81 -1.14 17.01
N PRO A 103 4.07 -0.68 18.04
CA PRO A 103 2.78 -1.28 18.37
C PRO A 103 1.85 -1.23 17.15
N PHE A 104 1.10 -2.32 16.94
CA PHE A 104 0.16 -2.43 15.84
C PHE A 104 -0.87 -1.28 15.90
N ARG A 105 -1.08 -0.60 14.77
CA ARG A 105 -2.14 0.38 14.57
C ARG A 105 -2.74 0.14 13.19
N TRP A 106 -4.06 0.18 13.10
CA TRP A 106 -4.82 -0.07 11.87
C TRP A 106 -4.36 0.80 10.70
N THR A 107 -4.05 2.07 10.97
CA THR A 107 -3.68 3.07 9.95
C THR A 107 -2.19 3.36 9.88
N ARG A 108 -1.35 2.51 10.50
CA ARG A 108 0.11 2.65 10.45
C ARG A 108 0.61 2.53 9.02
N ASP A 109 1.64 3.30 8.68
CA ASP A 109 2.35 3.16 7.41
C ASP A 109 2.89 1.72 7.25
N PRO A 110 2.40 0.95 6.26
CA PRO A 110 2.79 -0.44 6.07
C PRO A 110 4.18 -0.61 5.47
N ARG A 111 4.83 0.47 4.99
CA ARG A 111 6.18 0.39 4.41
C ARG A 111 7.27 0.23 5.45
N HIS A 112 6.98 0.57 6.71
CA HIS A 112 7.95 0.55 7.80
C HIS A 112 9.25 1.29 7.44
N LEU A 113 9.15 2.47 6.82
CA LEU A 113 10.29 3.31 6.47
C LEU A 113 10.45 4.46 7.47
N SER A 114 11.68 4.92 7.63
CA SER A 114 12.02 6.14 8.35
C SER A 114 13.00 6.96 7.55
N ILE A 115 13.00 8.27 7.76
CA ILE A 115 14.02 9.17 7.25
C ILE A 115 14.62 9.96 8.42
N ARG A 116 15.90 10.28 8.30
CA ARG A 116 16.63 11.22 9.17
C ARG A 116 17.66 11.97 8.35
N ALA A 117 18.28 13.01 8.89
CA ALA A 117 19.45 13.63 8.27
C ALA A 117 20.57 12.60 8.09
N ILE A 118 21.33 12.77 7.01
CA ILE A 118 22.47 11.91 6.72
C ILE A 118 23.59 12.14 7.73
N ARG A 119 24.27 11.07 8.09
CA ARG A 119 25.45 11.09 8.96
C ARG A 119 26.70 10.78 8.15
N PRO A 120 27.88 11.28 8.56
CA PRO A 120 29.13 11.06 7.81
C PRO A 120 29.48 9.59 7.57
N ASP A 121 29.05 8.69 8.45
CA ASP A 121 29.30 7.24 8.44
C ASP A 121 28.21 6.42 7.74
N ASP A 122 27.16 7.05 7.22
CA ASP A 122 26.10 6.34 6.51
C ASP A 122 26.61 5.72 5.21
N ARG A 123 26.41 4.41 5.06
CA ARG A 123 26.79 3.63 3.88
C ARG A 123 25.70 2.63 3.55
N ALA A 124 25.34 2.55 2.27
CA ALA A 124 24.53 1.45 1.77
C ALA A 124 25.40 0.19 1.77
N THR A 125 25.12 -0.75 2.67
CA THR A 125 25.81 -2.05 2.74
C THR A 125 24.78 -3.16 2.79
N SER A 126 25.16 -4.38 2.39
CA SER A 126 24.25 -5.53 2.35
C SER A 126 23.59 -5.85 3.70
N GLY A 127 24.16 -5.40 4.83
CA GLY A 127 23.58 -5.56 6.17
C GLY A 127 22.87 -4.32 6.74
N ARG A 128 22.95 -3.16 6.09
CA ARG A 128 22.25 -1.91 6.46
C ARG A 128 21.75 -1.22 5.20
N PRO A 129 20.60 -1.64 4.66
CA PRO A 129 20.05 -0.98 3.50
C PRO A 129 19.62 0.45 3.85
N GLY A 130 19.93 1.38 2.97
CA GLY A 130 19.48 2.75 3.05
C GLY A 130 19.77 3.52 1.77
N GLN A 131 19.00 4.56 1.53
CA GLN A 131 19.06 5.39 0.32
C GLN A 131 19.26 6.86 0.72
N ALA A 132 20.31 7.48 0.18
CA ALA A 132 20.53 8.91 0.32
C ALA A 132 19.63 9.67 -0.66
N VAL A 133 18.96 10.71 -0.17
CA VAL A 133 18.11 11.57 -0.99
C VAL A 133 18.43 13.03 -0.69
N LEU A 134 18.57 13.85 -1.73
CA LEU A 134 18.64 15.30 -1.60
C LEU A 134 17.22 15.87 -1.66
N LEU A 135 16.85 16.73 -0.70
CA LEU A 135 15.56 17.40 -0.64
C LEU A 135 15.76 18.91 -0.82
N VAL A 136 15.17 19.50 -1.86
CA VAL A 136 15.36 20.93 -2.18
C VAL A 136 14.00 21.61 -2.36
N GLU A 137 13.80 22.72 -1.67
CA GLU A 137 12.66 23.61 -1.92
C GLU A 137 12.85 24.35 -3.24
N LEU A 138 11.84 24.32 -4.09
CA LEU A 138 11.87 24.92 -5.41
C LEU A 138 11.14 26.27 -5.41
N PRO A 139 11.59 27.24 -6.23
CA PRO A 139 10.88 28.48 -6.40
C PRO A 139 9.59 28.27 -7.22
N PRO A 140 8.61 29.18 -7.11
CA PRO A 140 7.34 29.10 -7.83
C PRO A 140 7.47 29.34 -9.34
N ASP A 141 8.57 29.94 -9.78
CA ASP A 141 8.88 30.28 -11.17
C ASP A 141 9.97 29.38 -11.79
N GLY A 142 10.28 28.25 -11.14
CA GLY A 142 11.33 27.35 -11.61
C GLY A 142 11.04 26.71 -12.98
N ASP A 143 12.06 26.59 -13.82
CA ASP A 143 12.00 25.94 -15.12
C ASP A 143 13.36 25.35 -15.54
N GLY A 144 13.38 24.70 -16.71
CA GLY A 144 14.61 24.26 -17.37
C GLY A 144 15.36 23.12 -16.67
N PRO A 145 16.61 22.86 -17.09
CA PRO A 145 17.49 21.89 -16.45
C PRO A 145 17.94 22.34 -15.05
N VAL A 146 18.33 21.37 -14.22
CA VAL A 146 18.89 21.58 -12.88
C VAL A 146 20.26 20.90 -12.80
N HIS A 147 21.27 21.64 -12.37
CA HIS A 147 22.64 21.13 -12.21
C HIS A 147 22.91 20.73 -10.76
N LEU A 148 23.43 19.52 -10.55
CA LEU A 148 23.82 18.98 -9.26
C LEU A 148 25.24 18.40 -9.36
N GLY A 149 26.22 19.15 -8.84
CA GLY A 149 27.63 18.82 -9.05
C GLY A 149 27.96 18.74 -10.55
N GLY A 150 28.48 17.60 -11.00
CA GLY A 150 28.78 17.34 -12.42
C GLY A 150 27.62 16.76 -13.24
N ARG A 151 26.41 16.64 -12.66
CA ARG A 151 25.25 16.02 -13.32
C ARG A 151 24.23 17.09 -13.70
N THR A 152 23.65 16.95 -14.89
CA THR A 152 22.49 17.74 -15.32
C THR A 152 21.24 16.88 -15.23
N LEU A 153 20.25 17.34 -14.48
CA LEU A 153 18.93 16.75 -14.34
C LEU A 153 17.96 17.49 -15.26
N THR A 154 17.06 16.76 -15.91
CA THR A 154 15.98 17.34 -16.72
C THR A 154 14.65 17.09 -16.02
N PRO A 155 14.31 17.87 -14.98
CA PRO A 155 13.11 17.62 -14.20
C PRO A 155 11.83 17.84 -15.02
N ILE A 156 10.76 17.19 -14.58
CA ILE A 156 9.40 17.46 -15.06
C ILE A 156 8.81 18.52 -14.14
N TRP A 157 8.79 19.77 -14.61
CA TRP A 157 8.20 20.88 -13.87
C TRP A 157 6.68 20.80 -13.87
N VAL A 158 6.08 20.83 -12.69
CA VAL A 158 4.63 20.72 -12.50
C VAL A 158 4.11 21.84 -11.62
N ASP A 159 2.92 22.34 -11.94
CA ASP A 159 2.26 23.35 -11.14
C ASP A 159 1.47 22.67 -10.01
N LEU A 160 1.60 23.21 -8.80
CA LEU A 160 0.77 22.79 -7.69
C LEU A 160 -0.59 23.47 -7.76
N PRO A 161 -1.68 22.76 -7.44
CA PRO A 161 -2.94 23.44 -7.19
C PRO A 161 -2.73 24.44 -6.06
N GLY A 162 -3.25 25.66 -6.24
CA GLY A 162 -3.27 26.66 -5.18
C GLY A 162 -3.76 26.00 -3.88
N LEU A 163 -3.08 26.28 -2.77
CA LEU A 163 -3.74 26.05 -1.48
C LEU A 163 -5.03 26.87 -1.54
N PRO A 164 -6.20 26.35 -1.12
CA PRO A 164 -7.42 27.14 -1.10
C PRO A 164 -7.10 28.48 -0.43
N GLU A 165 -7.10 29.54 -1.25
CA GLU A 165 -6.65 30.87 -0.85
C GLU A 165 -7.67 31.41 0.13
N GLY A 166 -7.47 31.11 1.41
CA GLY A 166 -8.10 31.85 2.48
C GLY A 166 -7.47 33.23 2.49
N GLY A 167 -8.18 34.19 1.88
CA GLY A 167 -7.87 35.62 1.86
C GLY A 167 -7.38 36.14 3.20
N ALA A 168 -6.65 37.24 3.17
CA ALA A 168 -5.96 37.83 4.31
C ALA A 168 -6.89 38.62 5.27
N ASP A 169 -8.13 38.17 5.37
CA ASP A 169 -9.15 38.53 6.36
C ASP A 169 -10.12 37.30 6.42
N ASP A 170 -10.98 37.12 7.42
CA ASP A 170 -12.24 36.35 7.22
C ASP A 170 -12.25 34.79 7.07
N GLY A 171 -12.36 34.02 8.18
CA GLY A 171 -13.06 32.72 8.12
C GLY A 171 -12.31 31.47 7.61
N ARG A 172 -10.98 31.40 7.77
CA ARG A 172 -10.18 30.22 7.36
C ARG A 172 -10.69 28.90 7.97
N PRO A 173 -10.76 27.80 7.18
CA PRO A 173 -11.21 26.53 7.71
C PRO A 173 -10.26 26.02 8.82
N PRO A 174 -10.81 25.34 9.84
CA PRO A 174 -10.02 24.83 10.94
C PRO A 174 -9.03 23.77 10.45
N ARG A 175 -7.96 23.59 11.21
CA ARG A 175 -6.91 22.63 10.90
C ARG A 175 -7.33 21.25 11.42
N LEU A 176 -7.00 20.20 10.68
CA LEU A 176 -7.09 18.83 11.20
C LEU A 176 -6.03 18.61 12.30
N GLU A 177 -6.43 17.87 13.32
CA GLU A 177 -5.52 17.44 14.38
C GLU A 177 -4.75 16.18 13.94
N ARG A 178 -3.42 16.19 14.11
CA ARG A 178 -2.54 15.06 13.79
C ARG A 178 -2.47 14.10 14.97
N LEU A 179 -3.43 13.19 15.07
CA LEU A 179 -3.57 12.26 16.19
C LEU A 179 -3.84 10.84 15.69
N TRP A 180 -3.44 9.86 16.50
CA TRP A 180 -3.76 8.45 16.28
C TRP A 180 -5.26 8.21 16.42
N ARG A 181 -5.93 7.83 15.32
CA ARG A 181 -7.31 7.36 15.27
C ARG A 181 -7.48 6.38 14.10
N ASP A 182 -8.45 5.49 14.20
CA ASP A 182 -8.70 4.46 13.18
C ASP A 182 -9.16 5.02 11.84
N ASP A 183 -9.65 6.25 11.81
CA ASP A 183 -10.10 6.98 10.64
C ASP A 183 -9.11 8.06 10.18
N ARG A 184 -7.88 8.03 10.72
CA ARG A 184 -6.84 9.02 10.43
C ARG A 184 -5.55 8.36 9.92
N PRO A 185 -4.87 8.97 8.93
CA PRO A 185 -3.59 8.45 8.45
C PRO A 185 -2.56 8.43 9.58
N ASP A 186 -1.48 7.67 9.40
CA ASP A 186 -0.36 7.64 10.34
C ASP A 186 0.12 9.08 10.67
N PRO A 187 0.03 9.54 11.93
CA PRO A 187 0.42 10.89 12.33
C PRO A 187 1.94 11.08 12.43
N GLU A 188 2.72 9.99 12.42
CA GLU A 188 4.17 10.00 12.62
C GLU A 188 4.94 9.75 11.32
N SER A 189 4.34 9.04 10.35
CA SER A 189 5.02 8.77 9.07
C SER A 189 5.03 9.99 8.14
N PRO A 190 6.21 10.52 7.75
CA PRO A 190 6.30 11.53 6.70
C PRO A 190 5.81 11.01 5.35
N PHE A 191 5.93 9.69 5.14
CA PHE A 191 5.53 9.09 3.88
C PHE A 191 4.00 8.95 3.75
N GLU A 192 3.23 9.10 4.83
CA GLU A 192 1.76 9.10 4.82
C GLU A 192 1.17 10.51 4.92
N TYR A 193 2.01 11.54 5.03
CA TYR A 193 1.55 12.92 5.18
C TYR A 193 0.72 13.41 3.99
N TRP A 194 0.99 12.92 2.78
CA TRP A 194 0.17 13.22 1.60
C TRP A 194 -1.31 12.89 1.83
N ARG A 195 -1.63 11.78 2.53
CA ARG A 195 -3.01 11.40 2.81
C ARG A 195 -3.67 12.36 3.80
N TRP A 196 -2.91 12.92 4.73
CA TRP A 196 -3.40 14.01 5.60
C TRP A 196 -3.78 15.25 4.79
N VAL A 197 -3.01 15.57 3.75
CA VAL A 197 -3.30 16.70 2.87
C VAL A 197 -4.54 16.44 2.03
N LEU A 198 -4.65 15.28 1.38
CA LEU A 198 -5.85 14.93 0.61
C LEU A 198 -7.11 14.85 1.49
N LEU A 199 -6.99 14.33 2.72
CA LEU A 199 -8.10 14.26 3.67
C LEU A 199 -8.54 15.66 4.10
N ALA A 200 -7.59 16.57 4.29
CA ALA A 200 -7.88 17.96 4.61
C ALA A 200 -8.61 18.65 3.46
N GLU A 201 -8.14 18.48 2.21
CA GLU A 201 -8.79 19.01 1.02
C GLU A 201 -10.21 18.46 0.85
N ARG A 202 -10.41 17.15 1.02
CA ARG A 202 -11.74 16.52 0.96
C ARG A 202 -12.70 17.06 2.02
N LEU A 203 -12.20 17.38 3.22
CA LEU A 203 -13.01 17.86 4.33
C LEU A 203 -13.16 19.39 4.37
N ASP A 204 -12.62 20.11 3.38
CA ASP A 204 -12.50 21.57 3.40
C ASP A 204 -11.87 22.08 4.71
N ARG A 205 -10.72 21.49 5.05
CA ARG A 205 -9.91 21.77 6.24
C ARG A 205 -8.48 22.08 5.83
N ARG A 206 -7.72 22.67 6.76
CA ARG A 206 -6.26 22.77 6.60
C ARG A 206 -5.57 21.50 7.08
N PRO A 207 -4.53 21.01 6.37
CA PRO A 207 -3.77 19.87 6.84
C PRO A 207 -3.05 20.19 8.16
N PRO A 208 -2.76 19.18 9.00
CA PRO A 208 -1.87 19.38 10.13
C PRO A 208 -0.47 19.81 9.63
N PRO A 209 0.39 20.40 10.48
CA PRO A 209 1.79 20.55 10.12
C PRO A 209 2.43 19.18 9.77
N PRO A 210 3.43 19.12 8.87
CA PRO A 210 4.21 17.91 8.59
C PRO A 210 4.84 17.32 9.86
N PRO A 211 5.07 15.99 9.92
CA PRO A 211 5.75 15.33 11.05
C PRO A 211 7.16 15.88 11.30
N GLY A 212 7.58 15.80 12.56
CA GLY A 212 8.82 16.35 13.11
C GLY A 212 8.65 16.57 14.62
N PRO A 213 9.56 16.08 15.50
CA PRO A 213 9.51 16.38 16.93
C PRO A 213 9.66 17.89 17.20
N MET A 214 9.39 18.31 18.43
CA MET A 214 9.67 19.67 18.89
C MET A 214 10.81 19.61 19.91
N SER A 215 12.06 19.47 19.44
CA SER A 215 13.22 19.62 20.32
C SER A 215 14.42 20.28 19.60
N SER A 216 15.19 21.09 20.32
CA SER A 216 16.22 21.95 19.72
C SER A 216 17.38 21.21 19.04
N ASP A 217 17.62 19.95 19.41
CA ASP A 217 18.81 19.19 19.02
C ASP A 217 18.57 18.32 17.77
N GLU A 218 17.32 18.18 17.33
CA GLU A 218 16.90 17.32 16.20
C GLU A 218 16.50 18.12 14.94
N ARG A 219 16.83 19.41 14.88
CA ARG A 219 16.40 20.33 13.79
C ARG A 219 16.71 19.83 12.37
N ALA A 220 17.85 19.17 12.18
CA ALA A 220 18.22 18.64 10.86
C ALA A 220 17.35 17.44 10.47
N ASP A 221 17.08 16.53 11.41
CA ASP A 221 16.19 15.39 11.21
C ASP A 221 14.75 15.90 10.98
N GLU A 222 14.29 16.87 11.76
CA GLU A 222 13.00 17.54 11.60
C GLU A 222 12.82 18.17 10.21
N MET A 223 13.83 18.90 9.73
CA MET A 223 13.81 19.53 8.41
C MET A 223 13.65 18.47 7.31
N VAL A 224 14.47 17.41 7.35
CA VAL A 224 14.42 16.34 6.35
C VAL A 224 13.08 15.60 6.37
N VAL A 225 12.52 15.30 7.56
CA VAL A 225 11.21 14.68 7.71
C VAL A 225 10.11 15.56 7.12
N SER A 226 10.13 16.86 7.43
CA SER A 226 9.14 17.84 6.94
C SER A 226 9.21 18.02 5.42
N LEU A 227 10.41 18.14 4.85
CA LEU A 227 10.62 18.28 3.41
C LEU A 227 10.19 17.03 2.65
N LEU A 228 10.49 15.83 3.17
CA LEU A 228 10.04 14.58 2.56
C LEU A 228 8.51 14.47 2.58
N ALA A 229 7.89 14.81 3.70
CA ALA A 229 6.45 14.81 3.84
C ALA A 229 5.78 15.74 2.82
N ARG A 230 6.32 16.96 2.67
CA ARG A 230 5.87 17.92 1.66
C ARG A 230 6.09 17.41 0.23
N HIS A 231 7.24 16.82 -0.06
CA HIS A 231 7.53 16.25 -1.38
C HIS A 231 6.44 15.25 -1.82
N TYR A 232 6.12 14.25 -1.00
CA TYR A 232 5.07 13.30 -1.35
C TYR A 232 3.69 13.95 -1.45
N ALA A 233 3.36 14.90 -0.57
CA ALA A 233 2.10 15.64 -0.66
C ALA A 233 2.00 16.42 -1.98
N ASP A 234 3.07 17.11 -2.37
CA ASP A 234 3.14 17.90 -3.60
C ASP A 234 2.98 17.01 -4.84
N LEU A 235 3.63 15.83 -4.87
CA LEU A 235 3.45 14.85 -5.95
C LEU A 235 2.01 14.41 -6.10
N TRP A 236 1.37 13.98 -5.01
CA TRP A 236 -0.03 13.54 -5.05
C TRP A 236 -0.99 14.65 -5.47
N ARG A 237 -0.80 15.86 -4.94
CA ARG A 237 -1.62 17.03 -5.29
C ARG A 237 -1.49 17.40 -6.75
N ALA A 238 -0.25 17.52 -7.26
CA ALA A 238 -0.02 17.83 -8.67
C ALA A 238 -0.60 16.76 -9.60
N ALA A 239 -0.41 15.49 -9.25
CA ALA A 239 -0.84 14.35 -10.05
C ALA A 239 -2.38 14.22 -10.11
N ILE A 240 -3.06 14.37 -8.98
CA ILE A 240 -4.53 14.38 -8.92
C ILE A 240 -5.09 15.61 -9.61
N HIS A 241 -4.50 16.79 -9.38
CA HIS A 241 -4.96 18.03 -10.01
C HIS A 241 -4.89 17.97 -11.53
N ARG A 242 -3.84 17.33 -12.08
CA ARG A 242 -3.71 17.07 -13.53
C ARG A 242 -4.92 16.30 -14.08
N VAL A 243 -5.36 15.25 -13.39
CA VAL A 243 -6.55 14.48 -13.77
C VAL A 243 -7.82 15.31 -13.60
N GLU A 244 -7.94 16.00 -12.47
CA GLU A 244 -9.11 16.81 -12.11
C GLU A 244 -9.40 17.91 -13.13
N ARG A 245 -8.37 18.56 -13.68
CA ARG A 245 -8.52 19.58 -14.73
C ARG A 245 -9.19 19.04 -16.01
N GLN A 246 -9.07 17.75 -16.28
CA GLN A 246 -9.64 17.10 -17.46
C GLN A 246 -10.93 16.35 -17.14
N ARG A 247 -11.00 15.70 -15.96
CA ARG A 247 -12.17 15.02 -15.40
C ARG A 247 -12.28 15.26 -13.89
N GLY A 248 -13.05 16.27 -13.51
CA GLY A 248 -13.17 16.70 -12.11
C GLY A 248 -13.83 15.66 -11.18
N ASP A 249 -14.75 14.88 -11.72
CA ASP A 249 -15.41 13.78 -11.01
C ASP A 249 -14.42 12.66 -10.65
N LEU A 250 -13.52 12.30 -11.59
CA LEU A 250 -12.49 11.30 -11.36
C LEU A 250 -11.43 11.78 -10.34
N GLY A 251 -11.02 13.05 -10.40
CA GLY A 251 -10.12 13.63 -9.39
C GLY A 251 -10.73 13.58 -7.98
N SER A 252 -12.02 13.89 -7.86
CA SER A 252 -12.75 13.76 -6.58
C SER A 252 -12.85 12.31 -6.12
N LEU A 253 -13.17 11.38 -7.05
CA LEU A 253 -13.22 9.95 -6.77
C LEU A 253 -11.88 9.40 -6.26
N LEU A 254 -10.75 9.84 -6.83
CA LEU A 254 -9.42 9.46 -6.36
C LEU A 254 -9.16 9.95 -4.94
N ARG A 255 -9.43 11.24 -4.66
CA ARG A 255 -9.32 11.79 -3.30
C ARG A 255 -10.17 10.98 -2.33
N ASP A 256 -11.38 10.62 -2.73
CA ASP A 256 -12.29 9.83 -1.94
C ASP A 256 -11.74 8.43 -1.67
N ARG A 257 -11.30 7.68 -2.69
CA ARG A 257 -10.70 6.34 -2.52
C ARG A 257 -9.46 6.34 -1.63
N LEU A 258 -8.61 7.36 -1.78
CA LEU A 258 -7.35 7.45 -1.04
C LEU A 258 -7.55 7.92 0.41
N THR A 259 -8.73 8.42 0.76
CA THR A 259 -9.04 8.97 2.10
C THR A 259 -10.36 8.44 2.68
N TRP A 260 -10.93 7.40 2.08
CA TRP A 260 -12.27 6.92 2.41
C TRP A 260 -12.34 6.44 3.85
N THR A 261 -13.43 6.79 4.52
CA THR A 261 -13.73 6.32 5.87
C THR A 261 -15.12 5.76 5.91
N GLY A 262 -15.28 4.66 6.64
CA GLY A 262 -16.56 4.05 6.91
C GLY A 262 -16.89 4.00 8.39
N TYR A 263 -17.86 3.16 8.72
CA TYR A 263 -18.34 2.93 10.07
C TYR A 263 -18.32 1.43 10.41
N ALA A 264 -17.80 1.13 11.58
CA ALA A 264 -18.07 -0.12 12.27
C ALA A 264 -18.82 0.19 13.56
N ASN A 265 -20.09 -0.20 13.59
CA ASN A 265 -21.03 0.23 14.61
C ASN A 265 -21.07 1.78 14.67
N SER A 266 -20.70 2.38 15.80
CA SER A 266 -20.61 3.85 15.98
C SER A 266 -19.20 4.42 15.76
N ARG A 267 -18.19 3.58 15.48
CA ARG A 267 -16.79 4.01 15.32
C ARG A 267 -16.47 4.25 13.84
N ARG A 268 -15.82 5.37 13.54
CA ARG A 268 -15.29 5.65 12.20
C ARG A 268 -13.98 4.90 11.98
N ILE A 269 -13.80 4.39 10.77
CA ILE A 269 -12.68 3.53 10.41
C ILE A 269 -12.15 3.90 9.02
N ALA A 270 -10.87 3.70 8.80
CA ALA A 270 -10.22 3.83 7.51
C ALA A 270 -10.65 2.70 6.57
N LEU A 271 -11.10 3.07 5.38
CA LEU A 271 -11.43 2.17 4.27
C LEU A 271 -10.66 2.51 2.99
N TRP A 272 -9.67 3.40 3.09
CA TRP A 272 -8.85 3.80 1.95
C TRP A 272 -7.93 2.66 1.51
N VAL A 273 -7.49 2.74 0.26
CA VAL A 273 -6.44 1.86 -0.27
C VAL A 273 -5.13 2.13 0.47
N ALA A 274 -4.66 1.13 1.22
CA ALA A 274 -3.47 1.23 2.08
C ALA A 274 -2.29 0.37 1.59
N ASP A 275 -2.49 -0.51 0.60
CA ASP A 275 -1.40 -1.32 0.03
C ASP A 275 -0.34 -0.40 -0.62
N PRO A 276 0.93 -0.43 -0.16
CA PRO A 276 2.02 0.32 -0.77
C PRO A 276 2.20 0.05 -2.25
N ALA A 277 2.04 -1.21 -2.69
CA ALA A 277 2.21 -1.56 -4.09
C ALA A 277 1.15 -0.88 -4.96
N GLU A 278 -0.11 -0.88 -4.50
CA GLU A 278 -1.23 -0.25 -5.20
C GLU A 278 -1.17 1.27 -5.20
N THR A 279 -0.92 1.88 -4.05
CA THR A 279 -0.81 3.34 -3.94
C THR A 279 0.31 3.89 -4.81
N SER A 280 1.44 3.20 -4.86
CA SER A 280 2.54 3.62 -5.72
C SER A 280 2.38 3.24 -7.19
N ARG A 281 1.68 2.14 -7.51
CA ARG A 281 1.27 1.85 -8.89
C ARG A 281 0.41 2.99 -9.44
N LEU A 282 -0.57 3.45 -8.66
CA LEU A 282 -1.39 4.60 -9.00
C LEU A 282 -0.56 5.87 -9.12
N LEU A 283 0.30 6.19 -8.13
CA LEU A 283 1.13 7.39 -8.21
C LEU A 283 2.00 7.36 -9.47
N ASN A 284 2.73 6.27 -9.72
CA ASN A 284 3.55 6.13 -10.93
C ASN A 284 2.74 6.25 -12.22
N LEU A 285 1.50 5.76 -12.26
CA LEU A 285 0.59 5.96 -13.39
C LEU A 285 0.30 7.45 -13.60
N LEU A 286 -0.14 8.14 -12.55
CA LEU A 286 -0.45 9.58 -12.60
C LEU A 286 0.79 10.42 -12.94
N LEU A 287 1.97 9.94 -12.53
CA LEU A 287 3.24 10.60 -12.74
C LEU A 287 3.86 10.42 -14.16
N ARG A 288 3.13 9.83 -15.11
CA ARG A 288 3.59 9.70 -16.51
C ARG A 288 3.21 10.93 -17.33
N TRP A 289 3.97 12.02 -17.19
CA TRP A 289 3.72 13.29 -17.91
C TRP A 289 3.96 13.19 -19.41
N GLU A 290 4.79 12.26 -19.85
CA GLU A 290 5.07 11.98 -21.26
C GLU A 290 3.89 11.31 -21.99
N ARG A 291 2.92 10.76 -21.26
CA ARG A 291 1.75 10.10 -21.83
C ARG A 291 0.58 11.08 -22.01
N PRO A 292 -0.23 10.93 -23.08
CA PRO A 292 -1.48 11.66 -23.25
C PRO A 292 -2.41 11.46 -22.04
N ILE A 293 -3.04 12.54 -21.57
CA ILE A 293 -3.85 12.54 -20.34
C ILE A 293 -5.09 11.65 -20.47
N GLU A 294 -5.63 11.47 -21.68
CA GLU A 294 -6.80 10.64 -21.95
C GLU A 294 -6.51 9.17 -21.60
N ARG A 295 -5.32 8.67 -21.96
CA ARG A 295 -4.91 7.30 -21.59
C ARG A 295 -4.69 7.14 -20.10
N ILE A 296 -4.20 8.19 -19.43
CA ILE A 296 -4.05 8.18 -17.98
C ILE A 296 -5.43 8.13 -17.32
N ILE A 297 -6.41 8.89 -17.81
CA ILE A 297 -7.79 8.87 -17.32
C ILE A 297 -8.40 7.48 -17.44
N ASP A 298 -8.27 6.82 -18.59
CA ASP A 298 -8.81 5.47 -18.79
C ASP A 298 -8.19 4.47 -17.81
N GLU A 299 -6.87 4.45 -17.68
CA GLU A 299 -6.17 3.56 -16.75
C GLU A 299 -6.47 3.88 -15.27
N VAL A 300 -6.70 5.14 -14.94
CA VAL A 300 -7.10 5.57 -13.58
C VAL A 300 -8.55 5.16 -13.28
N GLN A 301 -9.44 5.21 -14.27
CA GLN A 301 -10.81 4.70 -14.16
C GLN A 301 -10.79 3.20 -13.92
N ASP A 302 -10.04 2.43 -14.73
CA ASP A 302 -9.85 1.00 -14.56
C ASP A 302 -9.27 0.66 -13.17
N TRP A 303 -8.26 1.44 -12.73
CA TRP A 303 -7.70 1.31 -11.39
C TRP A 303 -8.76 1.50 -10.31
N SER A 304 -9.58 2.55 -10.43
CA SER A 304 -10.62 2.90 -9.46
C SER A 304 -11.71 1.84 -9.39
N ASP A 305 -12.14 1.30 -10.53
CA ASP A 305 -13.18 0.28 -10.62
C ASP A 305 -12.71 -1.05 -10.00
N ALA A 306 -11.40 -1.33 -10.06
CA ALA A 306 -10.80 -2.48 -9.37
C ALA A 306 -10.75 -2.35 -7.84
N GLN A 307 -10.95 -1.15 -7.25
CA GLN A 307 -10.88 -0.94 -5.79
C GLN A 307 -12.22 -1.20 -5.06
N ASP A 308 -13.23 -1.75 -5.75
CA ASP A 308 -14.55 -2.07 -5.17
C ASP A 308 -14.60 -3.43 -4.44
N GLU A 309 -13.47 -4.14 -4.34
CA GLU A 309 -13.41 -5.43 -3.67
C GLU A 309 -13.73 -5.30 -2.17
N VAL A 310 -14.67 -6.12 -1.69
CA VAL A 310 -15.04 -6.12 -0.27
C VAL A 310 -13.93 -6.70 0.59
N ILE A 311 -13.90 -6.27 1.85
CA ILE A 311 -13.00 -6.86 2.85
C ILE A 311 -13.84 -7.80 3.69
N ILE A 312 -13.56 -9.10 3.59
CA ILE A 312 -14.24 -10.13 4.38
C ILE A 312 -13.26 -10.72 5.38
N ARG A 313 -13.75 -10.95 6.59
CA ARG A 313 -13.00 -11.60 7.65
C ARG A 313 -13.88 -12.57 8.43
N ILE A 314 -13.32 -13.73 8.75
CA ILE A 314 -13.92 -14.66 9.70
C ILE A 314 -13.60 -14.18 11.11
N GLU A 315 -14.62 -13.81 11.88
CA GLU A 315 -14.49 -13.38 13.28
C GLU A 315 -14.46 -14.58 14.23
N TYR A 316 -15.26 -15.60 13.94
CA TYR A 316 -15.29 -16.84 14.72
C TYR A 316 -15.74 -18.03 13.87
N GLU A 317 -15.28 -19.21 14.26
CA GLU A 317 -15.65 -20.49 13.66
C GLU A 317 -16.05 -21.46 14.78
N THR A 318 -17.29 -21.93 14.74
CA THR A 318 -17.78 -22.96 15.68
C THR A 318 -18.16 -24.23 14.91
N ALA A 319 -18.55 -25.28 15.63
CA ALA A 319 -19.04 -26.51 15.01
C ALA A 319 -20.37 -26.34 14.25
N THR A 320 -21.13 -25.29 14.55
CA THR A 320 -22.50 -25.08 14.06
C THR A 320 -22.66 -23.84 13.21
N GLU A 321 -21.83 -22.82 13.37
CA GLU A 321 -21.92 -21.55 12.62
C GLU A 321 -20.55 -20.92 12.40
N VAL A 322 -20.48 -20.06 11.39
CA VAL A 322 -19.34 -19.17 11.11
C VAL A 322 -19.82 -17.72 11.14
N GLY A 323 -19.10 -16.88 11.87
CA GLY A 323 -19.33 -15.44 11.94
C GLY A 323 -18.41 -14.70 10.99
N LEU A 324 -19.00 -13.84 10.15
CA LEU A 324 -18.28 -13.02 9.17
C LEU A 324 -18.46 -11.54 9.47
N ALA A 325 -17.36 -10.81 9.37
CA ALA A 325 -17.29 -9.36 9.26
C ALA A 325 -17.03 -9.00 7.81
N ILE A 326 -17.98 -8.33 7.17
CA ILE A 326 -17.90 -7.93 5.76
C ILE A 326 -17.97 -6.41 5.69
N VAL A 327 -16.95 -5.79 5.10
CA VAL A 327 -16.91 -4.36 4.88
C VAL A 327 -16.98 -4.10 3.38
N ASN A 328 -17.95 -3.27 2.98
CA ASN A 328 -18.06 -2.80 1.61
C ASN A 328 -17.37 -1.43 1.47
N PRO A 329 -16.15 -1.36 0.89
CA PRO A 329 -15.45 -0.09 0.70
C PRO A 329 -16.01 0.71 -0.48
N ALA A 330 -16.89 0.14 -1.32
CA ALA A 330 -17.49 0.84 -2.44
C ALA A 330 -18.45 1.96 -1.97
N PHE A 331 -18.66 2.92 -2.86
CA PHE A 331 -19.61 4.02 -2.66
C PHE A 331 -21.07 3.64 -2.92
N ARG A 332 -21.31 2.38 -3.31
CA ARG A 332 -22.64 1.84 -3.64
C ARG A 332 -22.94 0.62 -2.78
N ARG A 333 -24.23 0.37 -2.59
CA ARG A 333 -24.71 -0.85 -1.94
C ARG A 333 -24.35 -2.08 -2.78
N ALA A 334 -23.99 -3.16 -2.10
CA ALA A 334 -23.74 -4.47 -2.71
C ALA A 334 -24.56 -5.55 -1.98
N VAL A 335 -24.68 -6.73 -2.59
CA VAL A 335 -25.24 -7.92 -1.96
C VAL A 335 -24.20 -9.02 -2.06
N ALA A 336 -23.89 -9.64 -0.92
CA ALA A 336 -23.07 -10.84 -0.86
C ALA A 336 -23.95 -12.08 -0.76
N PHE A 337 -23.62 -13.10 -1.54
CA PHE A 337 -24.20 -14.43 -1.45
C PHE A 337 -23.19 -15.35 -0.78
N LEU A 338 -23.56 -15.87 0.38
CA LEU A 338 -22.76 -16.81 1.17
C LEU A 338 -23.31 -18.22 0.92
N GLN A 339 -22.49 -19.12 0.40
CA GLN A 339 -22.91 -20.46 0.03
C GLN A 339 -21.83 -21.47 0.38
N TRP A 340 -22.19 -22.54 1.09
CA TRP A 340 -21.25 -23.64 1.29
C TRP A 340 -21.12 -24.45 0.00
N ASP A 341 -19.93 -24.98 -0.29
CA ASP A 341 -19.68 -25.83 -1.46
C ASP A 341 -20.36 -27.20 -1.32
N ARG A 342 -21.68 -27.22 -1.50
CA ARG A 342 -22.53 -28.42 -1.48
C ARG A 342 -23.62 -28.32 -2.56
N PRO A 343 -23.95 -29.44 -3.21
CA PRO A 343 -24.77 -29.44 -4.43
C PRO A 343 -26.22 -28.95 -4.29
N ASP A 344 -26.74 -28.67 -3.09
CA ASP A 344 -28.14 -28.26 -2.86
C ASP A 344 -28.29 -27.11 -1.83
N GLU A 345 -27.19 -26.41 -1.52
CA GLU A 345 -27.21 -25.35 -0.51
C GLU A 345 -27.80 -24.05 -1.08
N ILE A 346 -28.79 -23.48 -0.39
CA ILE A 346 -29.38 -22.19 -0.76
C ILE A 346 -28.44 -21.06 -0.28
N PRO A 347 -28.00 -20.15 -1.16
CA PRO A 347 -27.14 -19.05 -0.76
C PRO A 347 -27.87 -18.09 0.20
N LEU A 348 -27.20 -17.71 1.28
CA LEU A 348 -27.64 -16.65 2.17
C LEU A 348 -27.28 -15.29 1.57
N ALA A 349 -28.28 -14.48 1.23
CA ALA A 349 -28.09 -13.12 0.75
C ALA A 349 -27.90 -12.14 1.93
N VAL A 350 -26.84 -11.34 1.87
CA VAL A 350 -26.47 -10.34 2.89
C VAL A 350 -26.33 -8.98 2.22
N GLU A 351 -27.12 -8.01 2.65
CA GLU A 351 -27.00 -6.63 2.18
C GLU A 351 -25.76 -5.96 2.80
N LEU A 352 -24.97 -5.32 1.95
CA LEU A 352 -23.76 -4.62 2.32
C LEU A 352 -23.89 -3.11 2.02
N PRO A 353 -24.26 -2.30 3.03
CA PRO A 353 -24.30 -0.85 2.87
C PRO A 353 -22.90 -0.28 2.56
N PRO A 354 -22.81 0.79 1.76
CA PRO A 354 -21.53 1.42 1.44
C PRO A 354 -20.84 1.94 2.70
N GLY A 355 -19.53 1.70 2.80
CA GLY A 355 -18.69 2.18 3.88
C GLY A 355 -19.09 1.67 5.26
N SER A 356 -19.75 0.52 5.36
CA SER A 356 -20.22 -0.02 6.65
C SER A 356 -19.74 -1.44 6.86
N LEU A 357 -19.39 -1.76 8.11
CA LEU A 357 -19.14 -3.13 8.55
C LEU A 357 -20.48 -3.84 8.81
N THR A 358 -20.80 -4.82 7.99
CA THR A 358 -21.91 -5.74 8.21
C THR A 358 -21.38 -7.00 8.87
N ARG A 359 -21.94 -7.35 10.03
CA ARG A 359 -21.72 -8.66 10.66
C ARG A 359 -22.87 -9.58 10.29
N THR A 360 -22.52 -10.78 9.87
CA THR A 360 -23.48 -11.81 9.52
C THR A 360 -22.99 -13.15 10.02
N ARG A 361 -23.93 -14.08 10.16
CA ARG A 361 -23.65 -15.45 10.54
C ARG A 361 -24.27 -16.37 9.50
N ILE A 362 -23.56 -17.44 9.18
CA ILE A 362 -24.08 -18.53 8.37
C ILE A 362 -23.97 -19.83 9.16
N ASP A 363 -25.10 -20.53 9.25
CA ASP A 363 -25.12 -21.85 9.86
C ASP A 363 -24.32 -22.80 8.99
N ARG A 364 -23.49 -23.62 9.62
CA ARG A 364 -22.82 -24.70 8.91
C ARG A 364 -23.86 -25.77 8.57
N PRO A 365 -23.84 -26.33 7.35
CA PRO A 365 -24.79 -27.35 6.94
C PRO A 365 -24.73 -28.58 7.85
N ALA A 366 -25.82 -29.33 7.98
CA ALA A 366 -25.80 -30.51 8.86
C ALA A 366 -24.70 -31.50 8.43
N VAL A 367 -24.06 -32.14 9.41
CA VAL A 367 -23.16 -33.26 9.12
C VAL A 367 -24.05 -34.42 8.74
N GLU A 368 -24.04 -34.82 7.47
CA GLU A 368 -24.60 -36.11 7.09
C GLU A 368 -23.83 -37.19 7.84
N LEU A 369 -24.47 -37.78 8.84
CA LEU A 369 -23.98 -39.00 9.48
C LEU A 369 -24.04 -40.10 8.42
N ARG A 370 -22.97 -40.25 7.63
CA ARG A 370 -22.83 -41.43 6.79
C ARG A 370 -22.90 -42.65 7.71
N PRO A 371 -23.80 -43.62 7.47
CA PRO A 371 -23.83 -44.84 8.24
C PRO A 371 -22.43 -45.48 8.17
N PRO A 372 -21.94 -46.06 9.28
CA PRO A 372 -20.61 -46.65 9.30
C PRO A 372 -20.50 -47.66 8.15
N SER A 373 -19.50 -47.46 7.29
CA SER A 373 -19.13 -48.44 6.28
C SER A 373 -18.93 -49.80 6.95
N ILE A 374 -19.55 -50.84 6.39
CA ILE A 374 -19.49 -52.25 6.84
C ILE A 374 -18.02 -52.76 6.86
N ALA A 375 -17.06 -52.03 6.27
CA ALA A 375 -15.64 -52.37 6.20
C ALA A 375 -14.75 -51.72 7.28
N GLY A 376 -15.27 -51.35 8.46
CA GLY A 376 -14.46 -50.99 9.64
C GLY A 376 -13.66 -49.68 9.57
N GLN A 377 -13.62 -49.01 8.42
CA GLN A 377 -13.05 -47.67 8.28
C GLN A 377 -14.09 -46.62 8.69
N ARG A 378 -14.04 -46.20 9.96
CA ARG A 378 -14.70 -44.97 10.42
C ARG A 378 -13.99 -43.77 9.78
N VAL A 379 -14.40 -43.36 8.58
CA VAL A 379 -14.10 -42.02 8.09
C VAL A 379 -14.82 -41.06 9.03
N ARG A 380 -14.10 -40.39 9.93
CA ARG A 380 -14.68 -39.39 10.84
C ARG A 380 -15.00 -38.14 10.01
N PRO A 381 -16.28 -37.80 9.74
CA PRO A 381 -16.63 -36.64 8.92
C PRO A 381 -16.17 -35.31 9.56
N ALA A 382 -15.97 -35.31 10.87
CA ALA A 382 -15.67 -34.12 11.66
C ALA A 382 -14.26 -33.52 11.46
N ALA A 383 -13.38 -34.19 10.68
CA ALA A 383 -11.99 -33.79 10.49
C ALA A 383 -11.70 -33.10 9.14
N GLN A 384 -12.67 -33.00 8.24
CA GLN A 384 -12.49 -32.29 6.97
C GLN A 384 -12.87 -30.80 7.12
N PRO A 385 -12.14 -29.88 6.49
CA PRO A 385 -12.56 -28.49 6.38
C PRO A 385 -13.82 -28.40 5.51
N ASP A 386 -14.70 -27.46 5.85
CA ASP A 386 -15.84 -27.08 5.00
C ASP A 386 -15.38 -25.91 4.09
N GLU A 387 -15.88 -25.80 2.87
CA GLU A 387 -15.59 -24.67 1.96
C GLU A 387 -16.80 -23.74 1.87
N LEU A 388 -16.57 -22.44 2.05
CA LEU A 388 -17.59 -21.39 2.00
C LEU A 388 -17.26 -20.41 0.87
N ASP A 389 -18.10 -20.37 -0.14
CA ASP A 389 -18.04 -19.40 -1.22
C ASP A 389 -18.75 -18.11 -0.83
N VAL A 390 -18.08 -16.99 -1.07
CA VAL A 390 -18.68 -15.66 -0.98
C VAL A 390 -18.65 -15.02 -2.36
N THR A 391 -19.83 -14.73 -2.90
CA THR A 391 -20.00 -14.13 -4.23
C THR A 391 -20.60 -12.75 -4.15
N ILE A 392 -19.99 -11.77 -4.82
CA ILE A 392 -20.43 -10.36 -4.90
C ILE A 392 -20.23 -9.87 -6.33
N GLY A 393 -21.34 -9.63 -7.03
CA GLY A 393 -21.29 -9.36 -8.47
C GLY A 393 -20.62 -10.53 -9.20
N ASP A 394 -19.56 -10.23 -9.96
CA ASP A 394 -18.78 -11.22 -10.73
C ASP A 394 -17.59 -11.80 -9.94
N TRP A 395 -17.38 -11.35 -8.71
CA TRP A 395 -16.28 -11.80 -7.85
C TRP A 395 -16.74 -12.93 -6.93
N THR A 396 -15.98 -14.02 -6.87
CA THR A 396 -16.20 -15.15 -5.95
C THR A 396 -14.89 -15.51 -5.25
N HIS A 397 -14.96 -15.68 -3.93
CA HIS A 397 -13.84 -16.16 -3.13
C HIS A 397 -14.27 -17.34 -2.25
N THR A 398 -13.45 -18.39 -2.25
CA THR A 398 -13.67 -19.61 -1.46
C THR A 398 -12.85 -19.57 -0.19
N TYR A 399 -13.51 -19.56 0.97
CA TYR A 399 -12.89 -19.66 2.29
C TYR A 399 -12.85 -21.12 2.75
N THR A 400 -11.66 -21.60 3.11
CA THR A 400 -11.52 -22.88 3.80
C THR A 400 -11.77 -22.70 5.29
N ILE A 401 -12.87 -23.27 5.79
CA ILE A 401 -13.27 -23.20 7.20
C ILE A 401 -12.75 -24.43 7.94
N GLY A 402 -12.19 -24.23 9.12
CA GLY A 402 -11.60 -25.31 9.92
C GLY A 402 -12.58 -26.44 10.25
N PRO A 403 -12.07 -27.65 10.55
CA PRO A 403 -12.91 -28.81 10.87
C PRO A 403 -13.72 -28.57 12.15
N ARG A 404 -14.91 -29.19 12.23
CA ARG A 404 -15.83 -29.02 13.37
C ARG A 404 -15.32 -29.64 14.66
N ALA A 405 -14.48 -30.66 14.57
CA ALA A 405 -13.83 -31.26 15.72
C ALA A 405 -12.40 -31.68 15.38
N ILE A 406 -11.46 -31.24 16.21
CA ILE A 406 -10.06 -31.67 16.12
C ILE A 406 -9.88 -32.83 17.08
N ALA A 407 -9.56 -34.01 16.55
CA ALA A 407 -9.31 -35.19 17.37
C ALA A 407 -7.95 -35.09 18.08
N VAL A 408 -7.96 -34.72 19.36
CA VAL A 408 -6.75 -34.68 20.20
C VAL A 408 -6.37 -36.10 20.63
N HIS A 409 -5.14 -36.52 20.34
CA HIS A 409 -4.58 -37.79 20.82
C HIS A 409 -3.42 -37.51 21.80
N PRO A 410 -3.40 -38.14 22.98
CA PRO A 410 -2.22 -38.09 23.86
C PRO A 410 -1.01 -38.77 23.19
N PRO A 411 0.22 -38.27 23.36
CA PRO A 411 0.64 -37.14 24.19
C PRO A 411 0.98 -35.91 23.32
N GLY A 412 0.01 -35.24 22.69
CA GLY A 412 0.36 -33.98 22.03
C GLY A 412 -0.71 -33.39 21.13
N PHE A 413 -1.49 -32.47 21.67
CA PHE A 413 -1.88 -31.30 20.88
C PHE A 413 -1.27 -30.10 21.60
N VAL A 414 -0.21 -29.56 21.03
CA VAL A 414 0.24 -28.21 21.38
C VAL A 414 -0.83 -27.31 20.80
N PHE A 415 -1.66 -26.70 21.65
CA PHE A 415 -2.57 -25.66 21.18
C PHE A 415 -1.72 -24.67 20.37
N PRO A 416 -2.09 -24.37 19.11
CA PRO A 416 -1.46 -23.23 18.45
C PRO A 416 -1.64 -22.04 19.39
N THR A 417 -0.61 -21.19 19.49
CA THR A 417 -0.66 -19.98 20.33
C THR A 417 -2.03 -19.35 20.17
N LEU A 418 -2.81 -19.31 21.26
CA LEU A 418 -4.12 -18.70 21.27
C LEU A 418 -3.91 -17.26 20.80
N ARG A 419 -4.28 -17.00 19.55
CA ARG A 419 -4.30 -15.65 19.04
C ARG A 419 -5.50 -15.01 19.74
N GLU A 420 -5.28 -13.88 20.39
CA GLU A 420 -6.40 -13.07 20.85
C GLU A 420 -7.39 -12.93 19.69
N PRO A 421 -8.71 -12.98 19.94
CA PRO A 421 -9.68 -12.66 18.92
C PRO A 421 -9.34 -11.25 18.43
N PHE A 422 -8.69 -11.19 17.27
CA PHE A 422 -8.29 -9.93 16.70
C PHE A 422 -9.62 -9.28 16.33
N SER A 423 -10.12 -8.34 17.13
CA SER A 423 -11.23 -7.54 16.67
C SER A 423 -10.71 -6.72 15.49
N LEU A 424 -11.57 -6.30 14.55
CA LEU A 424 -11.17 -5.29 13.57
C LEU A 424 -10.71 -3.98 14.26
N TYR A 425 -10.80 -3.92 15.59
CA TYR A 425 -10.33 -2.89 16.50
C TYR A 425 -9.68 -3.54 17.74
N ALA A 426 -8.39 -3.29 17.97
CA ALA A 426 -7.79 -3.44 19.30
C ALA A 426 -8.00 -2.15 20.12
#